data_AF-A0A6P7GZA4-F1
#
_entry.id   AF-A0A6P7GZA4-F1
#
_cell.length_a   1.000
_cell.length_b   1.000
_cell.length_c   1.000
_cell.angle_alpha   90.00
_cell.angle_beta   90.00
_cell.angle_gamma   90.00
#
_symmetry.space_group_name_H-M   'P 1'
#
loop_
_entity.id
_entity.type
_entity.pdbx_description
1 polymer ?
#
loop_
_entity_poly.entity_id
_entity_poly.type
_entity_poly.pdbx_seq_one_letter_code
_entity_poly.pdbx_strand_id
1 'polypeptide(L)'
;MSIEISGIFRDTLKYIKLEKNPLEELEEGDFKTKYRFSKATAIFIIDMVKNDLAGDSRGGHVPPHIKVLCAIRTWARREIQDDAADIIGISQPTVLLVCKQVTLALVVHRAQWIKMPQNDL
;
A
#
# COMPACT_ATOMS: atom_id res chain seq x y z
N MET A 1 -21.25 4.04 27.80
CA MET A 1 -20.75 5.27 27.17
C MET A 1 -19.27 5.07 26.93
N SER A 2 -18.83 5.33 25.69
CA SER A 2 -17.64 4.78 25.03
C SER A 2 -16.30 4.91 25.77
N ILE A 3 -15.47 3.89 25.57
CA ILE A 3 -14.05 3.81 25.96
C ILE A 3 -13.18 4.62 24.99
N GLU A 4 -12.53 5.69 25.45
CA GLU A 4 -11.47 6.37 24.70
C GLU A 4 -10.10 5.81 25.11
N ILE A 5 -9.47 5.07 24.21
CA ILE A 5 -8.09 4.60 24.34
C ILE A 5 -7.17 5.69 23.81
N SER A 6 -6.87 6.69 24.65
CA SER A 6 -5.92 7.76 24.35
C SER A 6 -4.72 7.67 25.29
N GLY A 7 -3.70 6.93 24.86
CA GLY A 7 -2.40 6.99 25.52
C GLY A 7 -1.68 5.67 25.51
N ILE A 8 -0.78 5.52 24.54
CA ILE A 8 0.54 4.86 24.58
C ILE A 8 1.02 4.98 23.15
N PHE A 9 1.81 6.00 22.80
CA PHE A 9 2.75 6.01 21.66
C PHE A 9 3.55 7.33 21.73
N ARG A 10 4.20 7.55 22.87
CA ARG A 10 5.30 8.50 22.99
C ARG A 10 6.58 7.67 22.99
N ASP A 11 7.12 7.42 21.80
CA ASP A 11 8.55 7.15 21.62
C ASP A 11 8.94 7.42 20.17
N THR A 12 10.12 8.01 20.02
CA THR A 12 10.62 8.80 18.90
C THR A 12 10.77 7.98 17.60
N LEU A 13 9.70 7.86 16.83
CA LEU A 13 9.77 7.40 15.44
C LEU A 13 10.01 8.62 14.53
N LYS A 14 11.06 8.60 13.71
CA LYS A 14 11.18 9.50 12.55
C LYS A 14 10.03 9.15 11.60
N TYR A 15 8.87 9.76 11.82
CA TYR A 15 7.74 9.69 10.92
C TYR A 15 8.21 10.21 9.56
N ILE A 16 8.24 9.32 8.56
CA ILE A 16 8.22 9.79 7.18
C ILE A 16 6.96 10.66 7.11
N LYS A 17 7.13 11.94 6.76
CA LYS A 17 6.05 12.91 6.68
C LYS A 17 5.17 12.50 5.50
N LEU A 18 4.26 11.59 5.78
CA LEU A 18 3.39 10.98 4.81
C LEU A 18 2.30 12.00 4.54
N GLU A 19 2.55 12.83 3.53
CA GLU A 19 1.99 14.17 3.55
C GLU A 19 0.46 14.14 3.49
N LYS A 20 -0.14 13.14 2.84
CA LYS A 20 -1.56 13.12 2.46
C LYS A 20 -2.10 11.71 2.15
N ASN A 21 -3.29 11.33 2.65
CA ASN A 21 -3.95 10.04 2.31
C ASN A 21 -4.68 10.16 0.94
N PRO A 22 -4.20 9.50 -0.13
CA PRO A 22 -4.79 9.66 -1.47
C PRO A 22 -6.23 9.16 -1.58
N LEU A 23 -6.69 8.30 -0.67
CA LEU A 23 -8.07 7.82 -0.64
C LEU A 23 -9.05 8.90 -0.18
N GLU A 24 -8.60 9.80 0.70
CA GLU A 24 -9.43 10.86 1.28
C GLU A 24 -9.41 12.13 0.43
N GLU A 25 -8.25 12.48 -0.13
CA GLU A 25 -8.08 13.79 -0.78
C GLU A 25 -8.40 13.82 -2.26
N LEU A 26 -8.24 12.72 -2.99
CA LEU A 26 -8.47 12.70 -4.43
C LEU A 26 -9.93 12.41 -4.71
N GLU A 27 -10.56 13.13 -5.64
CA GLU A 27 -11.85 12.68 -6.18
C GLU A 27 -11.71 11.36 -6.95
N GLU A 28 -12.81 10.63 -7.12
CA GLU A 28 -12.77 9.29 -7.72
C GLU A 28 -12.24 9.31 -9.17
N GLY A 29 -12.56 10.34 -9.96
CA GLY A 29 -12.04 10.49 -11.32
C GLY A 29 -10.51 10.67 -11.36
N ASP A 30 -9.98 11.49 -10.46
CA ASP A 30 -8.54 11.72 -10.32
C ASP A 30 -7.82 10.48 -9.78
N PHE A 31 -8.43 9.80 -8.81
CA PHE A 31 -7.91 8.56 -8.26
C PHE A 31 -7.83 7.50 -9.36
N LYS A 32 -8.88 7.32 -10.14
CA LYS A 32 -8.91 6.38 -11.27
C LYS A 32 -7.90 6.72 -12.35
N THR A 33 -7.68 8.00 -12.64
CA THR A 33 -6.67 8.44 -13.62
C THR A 33 -5.24 8.20 -13.12
N LYS A 34 -4.97 8.47 -11.84
CA LYS A 34 -3.64 8.35 -11.25
C LYS A 34 -3.26 6.90 -10.93
N TYR A 35 -4.19 6.12 -10.40
CA TYR A 35 -3.96 4.75 -9.92
C TYR A 35 -4.46 3.67 -10.88
N ARG A 36 -5.29 3.99 -11.88
CA ARG A 36 -5.96 3.02 -12.80
C ARG A 36 -6.92 2.04 -12.11
N PHE A 37 -7.21 2.25 -10.83
CA PHE A 37 -8.18 1.50 -10.03
C PHE A 37 -9.25 2.43 -9.45
N SER A 38 -10.43 1.89 -9.12
CA SER A 38 -11.39 2.62 -8.29
C SER A 38 -10.94 2.63 -6.82
N LYS A 39 -11.44 3.60 -6.05
CA LYS A 39 -11.19 3.65 -4.59
C LYS A 39 -11.67 2.37 -3.91
N ALA A 40 -12.84 1.86 -4.30
CA ALA A 40 -13.41 0.63 -3.76
C ALA A 40 -12.48 -0.58 -3.97
N THR A 41 -11.92 -0.74 -5.18
CA THR A 41 -10.96 -1.82 -5.45
C THR A 41 -9.67 -1.65 -4.65
N ALA A 42 -9.17 -0.42 -4.51
CA ALA A 42 -7.99 -0.15 -3.69
C ALA A 42 -8.23 -0.51 -2.21
N ILE A 43 -9.38 -0.12 -1.65
CA ILE A 43 -9.77 -0.46 -0.27
C ILE A 43 -9.89 -1.98 -0.09
N PHE A 44 -10.49 -2.68 -1.05
CA PHE A 44 -10.59 -4.13 -1.04
C PHE A 44 -9.21 -4.81 -0.99
N ILE A 45 -8.26 -4.36 -1.82
CA ILE A 45 -6.90 -4.89 -1.82
C ILE A 45 -6.21 -4.60 -0.48
N ILE A 46 -6.37 -3.38 0.05
CA ILE A 46 -5.82 -3.00 1.37
C ILE A 46 -6.35 -3.94 2.46
N ASP A 47 -7.66 -4.19 2.49
CA ASP A 47 -8.27 -5.05 3.49
C ASP A 47 -7.76 -6.49 3.42
N MET A 48 -7.52 -6.99 2.20
CA MET A 48 -6.96 -8.32 1.95
C MET A 48 -5.55 -8.49 2.52
N VAL A 49 -4.67 -7.49 2.36
CA VAL A 49 -3.23 -7.62 2.68
C VAL A 49 -2.80 -6.89 3.96
N LYS A 50 -3.68 -6.12 4.61
CA LYS A 50 -3.31 -5.29 5.78
C LYS A 50 -2.67 -6.10 6.92
N ASN A 51 -3.15 -7.33 7.14
CA ASN A 51 -2.65 -8.21 8.20
C ASN A 51 -1.24 -8.72 7.88
N ASP A 52 -0.99 -9.05 6.61
CA ASP A 52 0.32 -9.51 6.12
C ASP A 52 1.37 -8.37 6.13
N LEU A 53 0.91 -7.12 5.96
CA LEU A 53 1.76 -5.93 5.87
C LEU A 53 2.04 -5.24 7.22
N ALA A 54 1.32 -5.62 8.28
CA ALA A 54 1.48 -5.08 9.63
C ALA A 54 2.77 -5.53 10.34
N GLY A 55 3.52 -6.47 9.74
CA GLY A 55 4.48 -7.32 10.45
C GLY A 55 5.93 -6.87 10.59
N ASP A 56 6.35 -5.66 10.23
CA ASP A 56 7.76 -5.29 10.43
C ASP A 56 7.97 -3.84 10.86
N SER A 57 8.36 -3.67 12.12
CA SER A 57 8.66 -2.41 12.80
C SER A 57 10.08 -1.91 12.56
N ARG A 58 10.90 -2.64 11.80
CA ARG A 58 12.30 -2.28 11.53
C ARG A 58 12.43 -1.57 10.18
N GLY A 59 12.27 -0.25 10.17
CA GLY A 59 12.64 0.56 9.00
C GLY A 59 11.77 1.75 8.61
N GLY A 60 11.08 2.39 9.57
CA GLY A 60 10.18 3.50 9.28
C GLY A 60 8.76 2.98 9.00
N HIS A 61 7.81 3.43 9.81
CA HIS A 61 6.46 2.91 9.82
C HIS A 61 5.66 3.47 8.65
N VAL A 62 5.78 2.88 7.45
CA VAL A 62 4.86 3.15 6.35
C VAL A 62 3.56 2.39 6.63
N PRO A 63 2.40 3.06 6.77
CA PRO A 63 1.14 2.39 7.04
C PRO A 63 0.76 1.40 5.92
N PRO A 64 0.10 0.26 6.23
CA PRO A 64 -0.28 -0.74 5.22
C PRO A 64 -1.05 -0.18 4.03
N HIS A 65 -1.97 0.77 4.27
CA HIS A 65 -2.75 1.40 3.20
C HIS A 65 -1.86 2.17 2.22
N ILE A 66 -0.84 2.87 2.71
CA ILE A 66 0.11 3.61 1.86
C ILE A 66 1.04 2.67 1.13
N LYS A 67 1.46 1.57 1.76
CA LYS A 67 2.25 0.54 1.08
C LYS A 67 1.54 0.03 -0.17
N VAL A 68 0.26 -0.29 -0.03
CA VAL A 68 -0.58 -0.78 -1.14
C VAL A 68 -0.78 0.30 -2.20
N LEU A 69 -1.15 1.52 -1.81
CA LEU A 69 -1.34 2.62 -2.76
C LEU A 69 -0.05 2.94 -3.53
N CYS A 70 1.10 2.93 -2.85
CA CYS A 70 2.41 3.07 -3.47
C CYS A 70 2.65 2.00 -4.53
N ALA A 71 2.51 0.72 -4.17
CA ALA A 71 2.74 -0.38 -5.08
C ALA A 71 1.81 -0.32 -6.31
N ILE A 72 0.51 -0.08 -6.08
CA ILE A 72 -0.48 0.06 -7.15
C ILE A 72 -0.09 1.20 -8.10
N ARG A 73 0.29 2.36 -7.56
CA ARG A 73 0.68 3.51 -8.37
C ARG A 73 1.90 3.19 -9.24
N THR A 74 2.93 2.60 -8.64
CA THR A 74 4.17 2.22 -9.35
C THR A 74 3.88 1.22 -10.47
N TRP A 75 3.05 0.21 -10.23
CA TRP A 75 2.68 -0.76 -11.27
C TRP A 75 1.79 -0.17 -12.36
N ALA A 76 0.85 0.70 -11.97
CA ALA A 76 -0.09 1.29 -12.90
C ALA A 76 0.60 2.21 -13.90
N ARG A 77 1.61 2.98 -13.49
CA ARG A 77 2.15 4.07 -14.33
C ARG A 77 3.34 3.74 -15.20
N ARG A 78 4.01 2.58 -15.04
CA ARG A 78 5.31 2.32 -15.71
C ARG A 78 6.30 3.50 -15.52
N GLU A 79 6.09 4.32 -14.49
CA GLU A 79 6.92 5.49 -14.19
C GLU A 79 8.29 5.01 -13.68
N ILE A 80 9.33 5.77 -14.03
CA ILE A 80 10.67 5.58 -13.46
C ILE A 80 10.55 5.90 -11.97
N GLN A 81 11.15 5.07 -11.12
CA GLN A 81 10.83 5.00 -9.68
C GLN A 81 11.08 6.32 -8.91
N ASP A 82 11.88 7.21 -9.45
CA ASP A 82 12.15 8.55 -8.90
C ASP A 82 10.88 9.40 -8.83
N ASP A 83 10.03 9.37 -9.86
CA ASP A 83 8.79 10.17 -9.90
C ASP A 83 7.76 9.70 -8.86
N ALA A 84 7.73 8.38 -8.57
CA ALA A 84 6.80 7.80 -7.60
C ALA A 84 7.22 8.06 -6.14
N ALA A 85 8.53 8.12 -5.90
CA ALA A 85 9.13 8.43 -4.61
C ALA A 85 8.77 9.84 -4.14
N ASP A 86 8.89 10.83 -5.05
CA ASP A 86 8.57 12.23 -4.78
C ASP A 86 7.08 12.45 -4.45
N ILE A 87 6.19 11.71 -5.12
CA ILE A 87 4.74 11.88 -4.94
C ILE A 87 4.24 11.34 -3.59
N ILE A 88 4.94 10.36 -3.00
CA ILE A 88 4.52 9.71 -1.74
C ILE A 88 5.38 10.19 -0.55
N GLY A 89 6.46 10.92 -0.83
CA GLY A 89 7.39 11.42 0.20
C GLY A 89 8.25 10.32 0.81
N ILE A 90 8.50 9.23 0.07
CA ILE A 90 9.32 8.09 0.50
C ILE A 90 10.54 7.97 -0.41
N SER A 91 11.67 7.47 0.11
CA SER A 91 12.86 7.28 -0.72
C SER A 91 12.66 6.17 -1.77
N GLN A 92 13.34 6.28 -2.93
CA GLN A 92 13.33 5.26 -3.98
C GLN A 92 13.60 3.81 -3.47
N PRO A 93 14.59 3.54 -2.59
CA PRO A 93 14.76 2.19 -2.05
C PRO A 93 13.60 1.74 -1.16
N THR A 94 12.90 2.67 -0.49
CA THR A 94 11.68 2.37 0.27
C THR A 94 10.54 1.95 -0.67
N VAL A 95 10.38 2.60 -1.83
CA VAL A 95 9.37 2.22 -2.85
C VAL A 95 9.56 0.77 -3.27
N LEU A 96 10.80 0.36 -3.56
CA LEU A 96 11.13 -1.02 -3.96
C LEU A 96 10.83 -2.03 -2.85
N LEU A 97 11.21 -1.73 -1.61
CA LEU A 97 10.91 -2.58 -0.46
C LEU A 97 9.40 -2.75 -0.26
N VAL A 98 8.66 -1.65 -0.37
CA VAL A 98 7.19 -1.63 -0.27
C VAL A 98 6.57 -2.48 -1.38
N CYS A 99 7.00 -2.32 -2.63
CA CYS A 99 6.53 -3.13 -3.75
C CYS A 99 6.76 -4.62 -3.48
N LYS A 100 7.96 -5.00 -3.03
CA LYS A 100 8.28 -6.38 -2.67
C LYS A 100 7.36 -6.92 -1.56
N GLN A 101 7.15 -6.15 -0.49
CA GLN A 101 6.28 -6.54 0.62
C GLN A 101 4.83 -6.76 0.15
N VAL A 102 4.28 -5.84 -0.64
CA VAL A 102 2.92 -5.93 -1.17
C VAL A 102 2.79 -7.10 -2.15
N THR A 103 3.78 -7.33 -3.03
CA THR A 103 3.79 -8.48 -3.93
C THR A 103 3.77 -9.80 -3.15
N LEU A 104 4.61 -9.94 -2.13
CA LEU A 104 4.65 -11.15 -1.32
C LEU A 104 3.31 -11.39 -0.61
N ALA A 105 2.70 -10.34 -0.05
CA ALA A 105 1.38 -10.43 0.56
C ALA A 105 0.31 -10.89 -0.45
N LEU A 106 0.28 -10.30 -1.66
CA LEU A 106 -0.66 -10.72 -2.71
C LEU A 106 -0.44 -12.18 -3.16
N VAL A 107 0.82 -12.62 -3.25
CA VAL A 107 1.18 -13.98 -3.67
C VAL A 107 0.69 -15.03 -2.67
N VAL A 108 0.56 -14.71 -1.39
CA VAL A 108 -0.05 -15.61 -0.39
C VAL A 108 -1.50 -15.94 -0.78
N HIS A 109 -2.25 -14.97 -1.29
CA HIS A 109 -3.65 -15.12 -1.71
C HIS A 109 -3.81 -15.66 -3.14
N ARG A 110 -2.71 -15.97 -3.86
CA ARG A 110 -2.75 -16.36 -5.29
C ARG A 110 -3.67 -17.54 -5.58
N ALA A 111 -3.77 -18.52 -4.68
CA ALA A 111 -4.57 -19.71 -4.90
C ALA A 111 -6.09 -19.42 -4.97
N GLN A 112 -6.53 -18.30 -4.39
CA GLN A 112 -7.92 -17.87 -4.42
C GLN A 112 -8.28 -17.14 -5.74
N TRP A 113 -7.31 -16.48 -6.37
CA TRP A 113 -7.57 -15.54 -7.47
C TRP A 113 -6.91 -15.92 -8.80
N ILE A 114 -5.85 -16.73 -8.79
CA ILE A 114 -5.11 -17.17 -9.98
C ILE A 114 -5.44 -18.63 -10.24
N LYS A 115 -6.33 -18.87 -11.22
CA LYS A 115 -6.61 -20.21 -11.73
C LYS A 115 -5.54 -20.58 -12.76
N MET A 116 -4.57 -21.40 -12.34
CA MET A 116 -3.60 -21.96 -13.28
C MET A 116 -4.30 -22.94 -14.22
N PRO A 117 -3.92 -23.02 -15.51
CA PRO A 117 -4.41 -24.08 -16.37
C PRO A 117 -3.99 -25.42 -15.78
N GLN A 118 -4.98 -26.24 -15.43
CA GLN A 118 -4.74 -27.63 -15.10
C GLN A 118 -4.55 -28.35 -16.43
N ASN A 119 -3.33 -28.84 -16.68
CA ASN A 119 -3.13 -29.79 -17.76
C ASN A 119 -3.80 -31.09 -17.33
N ASP A 120 -5.01 -31.31 -17.83
CA ASP A 120 -5.64 -32.63 -17.85
C ASP A 120 -4.94 -33.45 -18.95
N LEU A 121 -3.84 -34.13 -18.56
CA LEU A 121 -3.21 -35.18 -19.36
C LEU A 121 -3.83 -36.54 -19.00
#